data_AF-X0W563-F1
#
_entry.id   AF-X0W563-F1
#
_cell.length_a   1.000
_cell.length_b   1.000
_cell.length_c   1.000
_cell.angle_alpha   90.00
_cell.angle_beta   90.00
_cell.angle_gamma   90.00
#
_symmetry.space_group_name_H-M   'P 1'
#
loop_
_entity.id
_entity.type
_entity.pdbx_description
1 polymer ?
#
loop_
_entity_poly.entity_id
_entity_poly.type
_entity_poly.pdbx_seq_one_letter_code
_entity_poly.pdbx_strand_id
1 'polypeptide(L)' 'MLEEKVLQTIKKFDMLSFNDRVLIGVSGGPDSVTLLNVLLSFKKRYNLSFFIAHLDHMLRGKESDEDV' A
#
# COMPACT_ATOMS: atom_id res chain seq x y z
N MET A 1 -12.44 12.38 -5.98
CA MET A 1 -11.37 11.63 -6.70
C MET A 1 -10.88 10.49 -5.80
N LEU A 2 -10.18 9.48 -6.31
CA LEU A 2 -9.95 8.17 -5.65
C LEU A 2 -9.44 8.28 -4.19
N GLU A 3 -8.49 9.17 -3.93
CA GLU A 3 -7.87 9.42 -2.63
C GLU A 3 -8.90 9.80 -1.57
N GLU A 4 -9.89 10.60 -1.93
CA GLU A 4 -10.93 11.00 -0.99
C GLU A 4 -11.81 9.83 -0.59
N LYS A 5 -12.16 8.94 -1.53
CA LYS A 5 -12.90 7.70 -1.21
C LYS A 5 -12.10 6.81 -0.27
N VAL A 6 -10.79 6.66 -0.51
CA VAL A 6 -9.90 5.89 0.35
C VAL A 6 -9.80 6.52 1.74
N LEU A 7 -9.66 7.85 1.83
CA LEU A 7 -9.62 8.57 3.10
C LEU A 7 -10.92 8.42 3.90
N GLN A 8 -12.07 8.43 3.23
CA GLN A 8 -13.36 8.19 3.91
C GLN A 8 -13.45 6.76 4.43
N THR A 9 -12.97 5.76 3.68
CA THR A 9 -12.89 4.38 4.16
C THR A 9 -11.97 4.26 5.38
N ILE A 10 -10.78 4.84 5.32
CA ILE A 10 -9.82 4.84 6.44
C ILE A 10 -10.46 5.42 7.70
N LYS A 11 -11.17 6.55 7.60
CA LYS A 11 -11.86 7.19 8.73
C LYS A 11 -13.07 6.40 9.22
N LYS A 12 -13.85 5.82 8.30
CA LYS A 12 -15.07 5.08 8.63
C LYS A 12 -14.78 3.85 9.49
N PHE A 13 -13.62 3.24 9.29
CA PHE A 13 -13.22 2.00 9.95
C PHE A 13 -12.00 2.16 10.86
N ASP A 14 -11.61 3.40 11.20
CA ASP A 14 -10.46 3.71 12.07
C ASP A 14 -9.18 2.95 11.69
N MET A 15 -8.90 2.85 10.39
CA MET A 15 -7.84 1.96 9.87
C MET A 15 -6.42 2.48 10.11
N LEU A 16 -6.25 3.79 10.28
CA LEU A 16 -4.95 4.45 10.45
C LEU A 16 -5.03 5.57 11.50
N SER A 17 -4.05 5.59 12.38
CA SER A 17 -3.82 6.61 13.40
C SER A 17 -2.52 7.38 13.15
N PHE A 18 -2.38 8.51 13.84
CA PHE A 18 -1.14 9.29 13.79
C PHE A 18 0.03 8.47 14.35
N ASN A 19 1.19 8.51 13.68
CA ASN A 19 2.41 7.75 13.99
C ASN A 19 2.37 6.24 13.73
N ASP A 20 1.34 5.71 13.07
CA ASP A 20 1.30 4.26 12.79
C ASP A 20 2.46 3.80 11.91
N ARG A 21 2.89 2.57 12.18
CA ARG A 21 3.86 1.81 11.38
C ARG A 21 3.09 0.75 10.60
N VAL A 22 2.99 0.92 9.29
CA VAL A 22 2.13 0.11 8.43
C VAL A 22 2.97 -0.75 7.49
N LEU A 23 2.73 -2.06 7.50
CA LEU A 23 3.26 -2.99 6.50
C LEU A 23 2.26 -3.11 5.35
N ILE A 24 2.68 -2.75 4.14
CA ILE A 24 1.85 -2.76 2.94
C ILE A 24 2.26 -3.98 2.11
N GLY A 25 1.32 -4.91 1.91
CA GLY A 25 1.48 -6.00 0.95
C GLY A 25 1.35 -5.48 -0.48
N VAL A 26 2.38 -5.66 -1.30
CA VAL A 26 2.40 -5.23 -2.71
C VAL A 26 2.67 -6.44 -3.57
N SER A 27 1.75 -6.80 -4.48
CA SER A 27 1.91 -7.96 -5.37
C SER A 27 2.57 -7.64 -6.70
N GLY A 28 2.88 -6.36 -6.96
CA GLY A 28 3.35 -5.88 -8.27
C GLY A 28 2.20 -5.53 -9.24
N GLY A 29 0.99 -6.02 -8.97
CA GLY A 29 -0.19 -5.70 -9.77
C GLY A 29 -0.65 -4.24 -9.64
N PRO A 30 -1.37 -3.70 -10.65
CA PRO A 30 -1.76 -2.29 -10.71
C PRO A 30 -2.58 -1.82 -9.52
N ASP A 31 -3.43 -2.69 -8.95
CA ASP A 31 -4.25 -2.36 -7.77
C ASP A 31 -3.37 -2.13 -6.54
N SER A 32 -2.39 -3.01 -6.31
CA SER A 32 -1.49 -2.93 -5.16
C SER A 32 -0.53 -1.74 -5.25
N VAL A 33 -0.04 -1.44 -6.45
CA VAL A 33 0.78 -0.26 -6.74
C VAL A 33 -0.04 1.03 -6.57
N THR A 34 -1.29 1.03 -7.02
CA THR A 34 -2.21 2.16 -6.83
C THR A 34 -2.50 2.40 -5.35
N LEU A 35 -2.74 1.33 -4.58
CA LEU A 35 -2.92 1.41 -3.13
C LEU A 35 -1.71 2.05 -2.46
N LEU A 36 -0.49 1.58 -2.76
CA LEU A 36 0.74 2.15 -2.24
C LEU A 36 0.84 3.65 -2.59
N ASN A 37 0.60 4.02 -3.84
CA ASN A 37 0.64 5.40 -4.29
C ASN A 37 -0.35 6.30 -3.53
N VAL A 38 -1.59 5.84 -3.33
CA VAL A 38 -2.59 6.59 -2.57
C VAL A 38 -2.19 6.71 -1.09
N LEU A 39 -1.70 5.64 -0.46
CA LEU A 39 -1.26 5.68 0.95
C LEU A 39 -0.05 6.61 1.17
N LEU A 40 0.87 6.68 0.20
CA LEU A 40 2.00 7.63 0.21
C LEU A 40 1.53 9.08 0.30
N SER A 41 0.41 9.43 -0.33
CA SER A 41 -0.17 10.79 -0.24
C SER A 41 -0.61 11.15 1.19
N PHE A 42 -0.92 10.16 2.03
CA PHE A 42 -1.35 10.37 3.43
C PHE A 42 -0.20 10.31 4.43
N LYS A 43 0.99 9.87 4.02
CA LYS A 43 2.16 9.68 4.88
C LYS A 43 2.46 10.89 5.76
N LYS A 44 2.53 12.10 5.17
CA LYS A 44 2.82 13.33 5.89
C LYS A 44 1.70 13.73 6.86
N ARG A 45 0.44 13.54 6.44
CA ARG A 45 -0.74 13.93 7.23
C ARG A 45 -0.87 13.14 8.53
N TYR A 46 -0.50 11.87 8.49
CA TYR A 46 -0.61 10.95 9.63
C TYR A 46 0.74 10.60 10.27
N ASN A 47 1.84 11.20 9.79
CA ASN A 47 3.21 10.84 10.18
C ASN A 47 3.49 9.32 10.14
N LEU A 48 3.09 8.67 9.04
CA LEU A 48 3.16 7.21 8.91
C LEU A 48 4.57 6.75 8.55
N SER A 49 4.94 5.59 9.09
CA SER A 49 6.08 4.80 8.62
C SER A 49 5.58 3.64 7.77
N PHE A 50 6.07 3.52 6.54
CA PHE A 50 5.68 2.43 5.65
C PHE A 50 6.80 1.41 5.46
N PHE A 51 6.41 0.15 5.47
CA PHE A 51 7.22 -1.00 5.10
C PHE A 51 6.51 -1.71 3.95
N ILE A 52 7.26 -2.23 2.99
CA ILE A 52 6.69 -2.96 1.84
C ILE A 52 7.02 -4.43 2.00
N ALA A 53 6.00 -5.28 1.92
CA ALA A 53 6.14 -6.72 1.78
C ALA A 53 5.68 -7.13 0.38
N HIS A 54 6.62 -7.60 -0.43
CA HIS A 54 6.32 -8.28 -1.68
C HIS A 54 6.57 -9.77 -1.49
N LEU A 55 5.63 -10.59 -1.95
CA LEU A 55 5.74 -12.04 -1.92
C LEU A 55 5.62 -12.55 -3.35
N ASP A 56 6.73 -13.02 -3.90
CA ASP A 56 6.71 -13.79 -5.13
C ASP A 56 6.26 -15.23 -4.82
N HIS A 57 5.15 -15.64 -5.43
CA HIS A 57 4.63 -17.00 -5.32
C HIS A 57 5.34 -18.01 -6.25
N MET A 58 6.30 -17.56 -7.05
CA MET A 58 7.10 -18.35 -8.00
C MET A 58 6.28 -19.14 -9.01
N LEU A 59 5.03 -18.72 -9.28
CA LEU A 59 4.11 -19.43 -10.16
C LEU A 59 4.49 -19.32 -11.64
N ARG A 60 5.39 -18.40 -12.00
CA ARG A 60 5.77 -18.06 -13.37
C ARG A 60 7.21 -18.42 -13.74
N GLY A 61 7.98 -19.03 -12.84
CA GLY A 61 9.40 -19.30 -13.09
C GLY A 61 10.20 -18.00 -13.26
N LYS A 62 11.15 -17.95 -14.20
CA LYS A 62 12.08 -16.82 -14.39
C LYS A 62 11.46 -15.47 -14.80
N GLU A 63 10.18 -15.42 -15.17
CA GLU A 63 9.52 -14.16 -15.54
C GLU A 63 9.16 -13.27 -14.34
N SER A 64 9.24 -13.78 -13.10
CA SER A 64 8.98 -12.99 -11.88
C SER A 64 10.20 -12.19 -11.37
N ASP A 65 11.39 -12.39 -11.94
CA ASP A 65 12.61 -11.71 -11.47
C ASP A 65 12.63 -10.20 -11.82
N GLU A 66 11.76 -9.73 -12.71
CA GLU A 66 11.65 -8.30 -13.08
C GLU A 66 10.71 -7.49 -12.17
N ASP A 67 9.96 -8.15 -11.27
CA ASP A 67 8.97 -7.50 -10.38
C ASP A 67 9.60 -6.88 -9.11
N VAL A 68 10.92 -7.04 -8.90
CA VAL A 68 11.66 -6.62 -7.69
C VAL A 68 12.47 -5.34 -7.88
#